data_AF-A0A351EZ59-F1
#
_entry.id   AF-A0A351EZ59-F1
#
_cell.length_a   1.000
_cell.length_b   1.000
_cell.length_c   1.000
_cell.angle_alpha   90.00
_cell.angle_beta   90.00
_cell.angle_gamma   90.00
#
_symmetry.space_group_name_H-M   'P 1'
#
loop_
_entity.id
_entity.type
_entity.pdbx_description
1 polymer ?
#
loop_
_entity_poly.entity_id
_entity_poly.type
_entity_poly.pdbx_seq_one_letter_code
_entity_poly.pdbx_strand_id
1 'polypeptide(L)'
;MNIYLYLALVLILPFSSLVISLFFNRNKTNYDLYLNLGLGYMFFNELLNLYIGVYTTLPQIPFANIYCLIFPLIIYRLFYNISNSEIFRKRIKFMAIGLMVFFIIDNLIQRDFFTNFQFHTYLVSTLILIYIVTVILLQIMKSDIIHEYLRSKSFWISLGLLLFYVPFLPVIITFEFMVVNFEIKNIITLFLIMVMNFCFIYASLWTKHR
;
A
#
# COMPACT_ATOMS: atom_id res chain seq x y z
N MET A 1 2.91 23.92 -4.90
CA MET A 1 4.21 23.28 -4.57
C MET A 1 4.96 23.05 -5.88
N ASN A 2 6.29 23.21 -5.93
CA ASN A 2 7.05 22.94 -7.15
C ASN A 2 6.87 21.45 -7.54
N ILE A 3 6.46 21.17 -8.77
CA ILE A 3 6.16 19.81 -9.25
C ILE A 3 7.38 18.89 -9.16
N TYR A 4 8.59 19.43 -9.38
CA TYR A 4 9.83 18.70 -9.24
C TYR A 4 10.12 18.33 -7.79
N LEU A 5 9.79 19.21 -6.84
CA LEU A 5 9.93 18.92 -5.42
C LEU A 5 8.97 17.81 -4.98
N TYR A 6 7.72 17.85 -5.47
CA TYR A 6 6.74 16.78 -5.23
C TYR A 6 7.27 15.43 -5.71
N LEU A 7 7.67 15.37 -6.97
CA LEU A 7 8.18 14.16 -7.61
C LEU A 7 9.42 13.60 -6.88
N ALA A 8 10.35 14.48 -6.50
CA ALA A 8 11.54 14.08 -5.75
C ALA A 8 11.17 13.48 -4.38
N LEU A 9 10.25 14.11 -3.64
CA LEU A 9 9.83 13.62 -2.32
C LEU A 9 9.09 12.28 -2.42
N VAL A 10 8.18 12.14 -3.37
CA VAL A 10 7.43 10.89 -3.61
C VAL A 10 8.36 9.74 -3.97
N LEU A 11 9.50 10.01 -4.60
CA LEU A 11 10.50 8.98 -4.94
C LEU A 11 11.47 8.68 -3.79
N ILE A 12 11.95 9.71 -3.09
CA ILE A 12 12.93 9.56 -1.99
C ILE A 12 12.33 8.82 -0.79
N LEU A 13 11.07 9.07 -0.45
CA LEU A 13 10.41 8.44 0.70
C LEU A 13 10.36 6.89 0.61
N PRO A 14 9.76 6.27 -0.42
CA PRO A 14 9.73 4.82 -0.57
C PRO A 14 11.13 4.23 -0.81
N PHE A 15 12.03 4.97 -1.46
CA PHE A 15 13.43 4.55 -1.59
C PHE A 15 14.11 4.45 -0.22
N SER A 16 13.95 5.46 0.63
CA SER A 16 14.54 5.48 1.96
C SER A 16 14.00 4.36 2.85
N SER A 17 12.69 4.11 2.82
CA SER A 17 12.07 3.01 3.58
C SER A 17 12.53 1.64 3.08
N LEU A 18 12.69 1.46 1.76
CA LEU A 18 13.27 0.26 1.18
C LEU A 18 14.71 0.02 1.61
N VAL A 19 15.59 1.03 1.48
CA VAL A 19 17.00 0.93 1.88
C VAL A 19 17.10 0.58 3.37
N ILE A 20 16.31 1.25 4.22
CA ILE A 20 16.28 0.98 5.65
C ILE A 20 15.80 -0.46 5.93
N SER A 21 14.74 -0.91 5.26
CA SER A 21 14.20 -2.26 5.44
C SER A 21 15.13 -3.37 4.89
N LEU A 22 15.97 -3.08 3.90
CA LEU A 22 16.93 -4.06 3.36
C LEU A 22 18.19 -4.20 4.24
N PHE A 23 18.75 -3.07 4.70
CA PHE A 23 20.06 -3.04 5.36
C PHE A 23 19.99 -3.00 6.88
N PHE A 24 18.96 -2.36 7.45
CA PHE A 24 18.85 -2.15 8.90
C PHE A 24 17.83 -3.06 9.57
N ASN A 25 17.13 -3.90 8.79
CA ASN A 25 16.25 -4.91 9.35
C ASN A 25 17.09 -6.01 10.03
N ARG A 26 17.21 -5.92 11.35
CA ARG A 26 18.05 -6.80 12.18
C ARG A 26 17.63 -8.27 12.12
N ASN A 27 16.36 -8.56 11.84
CA ASN A 27 15.82 -9.92 11.85
C ASN A 27 15.06 -10.19 10.56
N LYS A 28 15.66 -10.95 9.64
CA LYS A 28 15.02 -11.30 8.37
C LYS A 28 14.06 -12.47 8.55
N THR A 29 12.79 -12.22 8.31
CA THR A 29 11.70 -13.20 8.29
C THR A 29 11.11 -13.33 6.89
N ASN A 30 10.27 -14.35 6.66
CA ASN A 30 9.60 -14.53 5.38
C ASN A 30 8.64 -13.38 5.03
N TYR A 31 8.06 -12.68 6.02
CA TYR A 31 7.18 -11.54 5.73
C TYR A 31 7.96 -10.27 5.36
N ASP A 32 9.24 -10.16 5.74
CA ASP A 32 10.10 -9.04 5.32
C ASP A 32 10.40 -9.06 3.83
N LEU A 33 10.47 -10.25 3.23
CA LEU A 33 10.58 -10.37 1.78
C LEU A 33 9.39 -9.70 1.09
N TYR A 34 8.16 -9.96 1.56
CA TYR A 34 6.97 -9.34 0.97
C TYR A 34 6.84 -7.85 1.28
N LEU A 35 7.32 -7.39 2.45
CA LEU A 35 7.42 -5.96 2.76
C LEU A 35 8.38 -5.27 1.78
N ASN A 36 9.58 -5.84 1.61
CA ASN A 36 10.59 -5.30 0.70
C ASN A 36 10.14 -5.35 -0.75
N LEU A 37 9.43 -6.41 -1.17
CA LEU A 37 8.79 -6.45 -2.49
C LEU A 37 7.73 -5.37 -2.64
N GLY A 38 6.91 -5.12 -1.63
CA GLY A 38 5.91 -4.04 -1.65
C GLY A 38 6.55 -2.65 -1.76
N LEU A 39 7.58 -2.37 -0.95
CA LEU A 39 8.32 -1.11 -0.99
C LEU A 39 9.07 -0.93 -2.32
N GLY A 40 9.69 -2.00 -2.84
CA GLY A 40 10.39 -2.00 -4.12
C GLY A 40 9.44 -1.77 -5.28
N TYR A 41 8.27 -2.41 -5.24
CA TYR A 41 7.24 -2.20 -6.25
C TYR A 41 6.68 -0.77 -6.20
N MET A 42 6.46 -0.20 -5.02
CA MET A 42 6.05 1.19 -4.85
C MET A 42 7.09 2.16 -5.42
N PHE A 43 8.37 2.01 -5.03
CA PHE A 43 9.46 2.83 -5.56
C PHE A 43 9.58 2.72 -7.08
N PHE A 44 9.52 1.50 -7.62
CA PHE A 44 9.62 1.26 -9.06
C PHE A 44 8.45 1.89 -9.82
N ASN A 45 7.23 1.81 -9.29
CA ASN A 45 6.06 2.42 -9.90
C ASN A 45 6.15 3.95 -9.93
N GLU A 46 6.64 4.58 -8.86
CA GLU A 46 6.86 6.03 -8.84
C GLU A 46 7.96 6.46 -9.81
N LEU A 47 9.05 5.68 -9.90
CA LEU A 47 10.11 5.92 -10.87
C LEU A 47 9.61 5.79 -12.31
N LEU A 48 8.81 4.75 -12.60
CA LEU A 48 8.17 4.56 -13.91
C LEU A 48 7.22 5.70 -14.24
N ASN A 49 6.37 6.13 -13.30
CA ASN A 49 5.43 7.23 -13.51
C ASN A 49 6.17 8.53 -13.83
N LEU A 50 7.26 8.82 -13.12
CA LEU A 50 8.12 9.97 -13.41
C LEU A 50 8.75 9.85 -14.80
N TYR A 51 9.33 8.69 -15.11
CA TYR A 51 9.98 8.47 -16.39
C TYR A 51 9.00 8.64 -17.56
N ILE A 52 7.84 7.97 -17.47
CA ILE A 52 6.81 7.98 -18.49
C ILE A 52 6.21 9.38 -18.61
N GLY A 53 5.90 10.03 -17.49
CA GLY A 53 5.23 11.32 -17.48
C GLY A 53 6.08 12.51 -17.87
N VAL A 54 7.41 12.43 -17.73
CA VAL A 54 8.33 13.50 -18.12
C VAL A 54 8.97 13.25 -19.49
N TYR A 55 9.32 12.00 -19.80
CA TYR A 55 10.19 11.69 -20.94
C TYR A 55 9.51 10.91 -22.07
N THR A 56 8.26 10.45 -21.88
CA THR A 56 7.55 9.71 -22.93
C THR A 56 6.16 10.26 -23.21
N THR A 57 5.61 9.92 -24.37
CA THR A 57 4.20 10.19 -24.73
C THR A 57 3.29 9.01 -24.40
N LEU A 58 3.83 7.95 -23.76
CA LEU A 58 3.06 6.76 -23.45
C LEU A 58 2.00 7.07 -22.38
N PRO A 59 0.80 6.46 -22.46
CA PRO A 59 -0.21 6.63 -21.45
C PRO A 59 0.25 6.01 -20.12
N GLN A 60 0.09 6.76 -19.02
CA GLN A 60 0.44 6.30 -17.66
C GLN A 60 -0.64 5.38 -17.06
N ILE A 61 -1.86 5.43 -17.62
CA ILE A 61 -3.05 4.76 -17.09
C ILE A 61 -2.88 3.24 -16.94
N PRO A 62 -2.32 2.50 -17.93
CA PRO A 62 -2.09 1.06 -17.79
C PRO A 62 -1.21 0.72 -16.58
N PHE A 63 -0.15 1.49 -16.35
CA PHE A 63 0.77 1.27 -15.24
C PHE A 63 0.09 1.50 -13.89
N ALA A 64 -0.70 2.57 -13.78
CA ALA A 64 -1.51 2.83 -12.60
C ALA A 64 -2.51 1.70 -12.32
N ASN A 65 -3.12 1.14 -13.38
CA ASN A 65 -4.08 0.03 -13.26
C ASN A 65 -3.43 -1.28 -12.83
N ILE A 66 -2.23 -1.59 -13.35
CA ILE A 66 -1.43 -2.73 -12.88
C ILE A 66 -1.09 -2.54 -11.40
N TYR A 67 -0.68 -1.33 -11.01
CA TYR A 67 -0.36 -1.01 -9.63
C TYR A 67 -1.55 -1.23 -8.68
N CYS A 68 -2.76 -0.78 -9.07
CA CYS A 68 -3.99 -0.98 -8.32
C CYS A 68 -4.31 -2.46 -8.03
N LEU A 69 -3.85 -3.39 -8.86
CA LEU A 69 -4.04 -4.83 -8.64
C LEU A 69 -2.87 -5.47 -7.90
N ILE A 70 -1.65 -5.26 -8.38
CA ILE A 70 -0.46 -5.98 -7.90
C ILE A 70 -0.09 -5.54 -6.47
N PHE A 71 -0.13 -4.23 -6.18
CA PHE A 71 0.30 -3.75 -4.86
C PHE A 71 -0.57 -4.33 -3.73
N PRO A 72 -1.92 -4.26 -3.76
CA PRO A 72 -2.75 -4.91 -2.74
C PRO A 72 -2.51 -6.40 -2.62
N LEU A 73 -2.27 -7.13 -3.72
CA LEU A 73 -1.98 -8.56 -3.68
C LEU A 73 -0.68 -8.89 -2.94
N ILE A 74 0.38 -8.08 -3.14
CA ILE A 74 1.63 -8.21 -2.38
C ILE A 74 1.35 -8.01 -0.88
N ILE A 75 0.57 -6.99 -0.54
CA ILE A 75 0.23 -6.69 0.86
C ILE A 75 -0.67 -7.76 1.49
N TYR A 76 -1.61 -8.33 0.75
CA TYR A 76 -2.42 -9.47 1.21
C TYR A 76 -1.54 -10.68 1.50
N ARG A 77 -0.54 -10.93 0.66
CA ARG A 77 0.42 -12.01 0.87
C ARG A 77 1.29 -11.77 2.10
N LEU A 78 1.68 -10.52 2.36
CA LEU A 78 2.33 -10.13 3.61
C LEU A 78 1.45 -10.47 4.82
N PHE A 79 0.18 -10.07 4.84
CA PHE A 79 -0.71 -10.34 5.97
C PHE A 79 -1.12 -11.81 6.11
N TYR A 80 -1.13 -12.56 5.01
CA TYR A 80 -1.28 -14.00 5.05
C TYR A 80 -0.16 -14.67 5.86
N ASN A 81 1.08 -14.16 5.77
CA ASN A 81 2.21 -14.70 6.52
C ASN A 81 2.27 -14.19 7.97
N ILE A 82 1.76 -12.99 8.24
CA ILE A 82 1.69 -12.42 9.59
C ILE A 82 0.56 -13.07 10.42
N SER A 83 -0.54 -13.47 9.77
CA SER A 83 -1.69 -14.04 10.45
C SER A 83 -1.41 -15.40 11.10
N ASN A 84 -1.68 -15.50 12.40
CA ASN A 84 -1.61 -16.76 13.14
C ASN A 84 -2.84 -17.68 12.90
N SER A 85 -4.01 -17.10 12.57
CA SER A 85 -5.24 -17.87 12.38
C SER A 85 -5.33 -18.52 11.00
N GLU A 86 -5.52 -19.84 10.94
CA GLU A 86 -5.72 -20.56 9.67
C GLU A 86 -6.98 -20.13 8.93
N ILE A 87 -8.07 -19.92 9.68
CA ILE A 87 -9.35 -19.47 9.14
C ILE A 87 -9.18 -18.11 8.47
N PHE A 88 -8.48 -17.19 9.14
CA PHE A 88 -8.24 -15.86 8.59
C PHE A 88 -7.31 -15.90 7.37
N ARG A 89 -6.27 -16.73 7.39
CA ARG A 89 -5.42 -16.99 6.21
C ARG A 89 -6.19 -17.48 5.00
N LYS A 90 -7.16 -18.39 5.18
CA LYS A 90 -8.07 -18.83 4.12
C LYS A 90 -8.93 -17.68 3.60
N ARG A 91 -9.48 -16.83 4.47
CA ARG A 91 -10.25 -15.64 4.07
C ARG A 91 -9.43 -14.68 3.22
N ILE A 92 -8.18 -14.38 3.60
CA ILE A 92 -7.28 -13.53 2.81
C ILE A 92 -7.08 -14.10 1.39
N LYS A 93 -6.86 -15.41 1.26
CA LYS A 93 -6.74 -16.07 -0.05
C LYS A 93 -8.00 -15.93 -0.89
N PHE A 94 -9.17 -16.17 -0.31
CA PHE A 94 -10.45 -15.99 -1.02
C PHE A 94 -10.67 -14.54 -1.45
N MET A 95 -10.35 -13.56 -0.60
CA MET A 95 -10.43 -12.14 -0.93
C MET A 95 -9.46 -11.74 -2.05
N ALA A 96 -8.25 -12.29 -2.07
CA ALA A 96 -7.28 -12.07 -3.14
C ALA A 96 -7.78 -12.61 -4.50
N ILE A 97 -8.32 -13.83 -4.51
CA ILE A 97 -8.92 -14.43 -5.71
C ILE A 97 -10.14 -13.62 -6.15
N GLY A 98 -11.01 -13.24 -5.20
CA GLY A 98 -12.17 -12.41 -5.47
C GLY A 98 -11.80 -11.07 -6.11
N LEU A 99 -10.73 -10.42 -5.64
CA LEU A 99 -10.21 -9.19 -6.24
C LEU A 99 -9.74 -9.38 -7.68
N MET A 100 -9.03 -10.48 -7.98
CA MET A 100 -8.59 -10.78 -9.35
C MET A 100 -9.79 -10.99 -10.29
N VAL A 101 -10.79 -11.75 -9.85
CA VAL A 101 -12.02 -11.97 -10.62
C VAL A 101 -12.76 -10.66 -10.82
N PHE A 102 -12.89 -9.84 -9.77
CA PHE A 102 -13.53 -8.53 -9.85
C PHE A 102 -12.81 -7.61 -10.84
N PHE A 103 -11.48 -7.56 -10.82
CA PHE A 103 -10.69 -6.78 -11.76
C PHE A 103 -10.97 -7.20 -13.21
N ILE A 104 -11.01 -8.50 -13.51
CA ILE A 104 -11.32 -8.99 -14.85
C ILE A 104 -12.73 -8.54 -15.28
N ILE A 105 -13.72 -8.66 -14.39
CA ILE A 105 -15.10 -8.25 -14.67
C ILE A 105 -15.21 -6.73 -14.89
N ASP A 106 -14.55 -5.92 -14.06
CA ASP A 106 -14.55 -4.44 -14.17
C ASP A 106 -13.97 -4.00 -15.52
N ASN A 107 -12.88 -4.65 -15.96
CA ASN A 107 -12.26 -4.38 -17.26
C ASN A 107 -13.12 -4.80 -18.46
N LEU A 108 -13.87 -5.91 -18.34
CA LEU A 108 -14.70 -6.42 -19.42
C LEU A 108 -16.02 -5.66 -19.59
N ILE A 109 -16.58 -5.13 -18.50
CA ILE A 109 -17.95 -4.60 -18.51
C ILE A 109 -17.97 -3.07 -18.39
N GLN A 110 -17.10 -2.47 -17.58
CA GLN A 110 -17.27 -1.07 -17.18
C GLN A 110 -16.17 -0.14 -17.65
N ARG A 111 -14.90 -0.49 -17.44
CA ARG A 111 -13.78 0.45 -17.63
C ARG A 111 -12.68 -0.18 -18.48
N ASP A 112 -12.40 0.42 -19.62
CA ASP A 112 -11.28 0.01 -20.47
C ASP A 112 -9.93 0.20 -19.74
N PHE A 113 -9.11 -0.85 -19.77
CA PHE A 113 -7.83 -0.94 -19.07
C PHE A 113 -6.80 0.12 -19.50
N PHE A 114 -6.83 0.54 -20.76
CA PHE A 114 -5.79 1.41 -21.33
C PHE A 114 -6.14 2.89 -21.19
N THR A 115 -7.44 3.20 -21.11
CA THR A 115 -7.95 4.57 -21.18
C THR A 115 -8.51 5.08 -19.86
N ASN A 116 -8.99 4.20 -18.97
CA ASN A 116 -9.64 4.60 -17.73
C ASN A 116 -8.91 4.07 -16.50
N PHE A 117 -8.83 4.88 -15.45
CA PHE A 117 -8.38 4.43 -14.14
C PHE A 117 -9.38 3.41 -13.56
N GLN A 118 -8.87 2.27 -13.08
CA GLN A 118 -9.65 1.15 -12.52
C GLN A 118 -10.11 1.47 -11.09
N PHE A 119 -10.96 2.50 -10.97
CA PHE A 119 -11.43 3.06 -9.71
C PHE A 119 -12.17 2.04 -8.85
N HIS A 120 -13.06 1.21 -9.43
CA HIS A 120 -13.81 0.23 -8.64
C HIS A 120 -12.89 -0.84 -8.08
N THR A 121 -11.94 -1.34 -8.89
CA THR A 121 -10.91 -2.27 -8.40
C THR A 121 -10.09 -1.64 -7.27
N TYR A 122 -9.69 -0.37 -7.41
CA TYR A 122 -8.99 0.35 -6.36
C TYR A 122 -9.83 0.45 -5.06
N LEU A 123 -11.12 0.77 -5.17
CA LEU A 123 -12.01 0.84 -4.02
C LEU A 123 -12.17 -0.50 -3.33
N VAL A 124 -12.49 -1.55 -4.08
CA VAL A 124 -12.69 -2.91 -3.53
C VAL A 124 -11.42 -3.42 -2.86
N SER A 125 -10.26 -3.25 -3.50
CA SER A 125 -8.98 -3.63 -2.91
C SER A 125 -8.68 -2.83 -1.63
N THR A 126 -8.94 -1.53 -1.63
CA THR A 126 -8.72 -0.69 -0.43
C THR A 126 -9.62 -1.12 0.73
N LEU A 127 -10.89 -1.41 0.49
CA LEU A 127 -11.82 -1.85 1.52
C LEU A 127 -11.43 -3.21 2.11
N ILE A 128 -11.06 -4.17 1.26
CA ILE A 128 -10.54 -5.47 1.69
C ILE A 128 -9.26 -5.28 2.51
N LEU A 129 -8.35 -4.41 2.06
CA LEU A 129 -7.10 -4.13 2.77
C LEU A 129 -7.36 -3.55 4.16
N ILE A 130 -8.22 -2.55 4.28
CA ILE A 130 -8.62 -1.94 5.55
C ILE A 130 -9.19 -3.01 6.48
N TYR A 131 -10.07 -3.88 5.98
CA TYR A 131 -10.59 -5.02 6.75
C TYR A 131 -9.46 -5.93 7.26
N ILE A 132 -8.56 -6.36 6.37
CA ILE A 132 -7.46 -7.27 6.73
C ILE A 132 -6.56 -6.66 7.81
N VAL A 133 -6.14 -5.40 7.60
CA VAL A 133 -5.29 -4.65 8.51
C VAL A 133 -5.96 -4.49 9.87
N THR A 134 -7.25 -4.17 9.90
CA THR A 134 -8.02 -3.99 11.15
C THR A 134 -8.09 -5.29 11.94
N VAL A 135 -8.36 -6.43 11.28
CA VAL A 135 -8.39 -7.73 11.96
C VAL A 135 -7.02 -8.10 12.53
N ILE A 136 -5.93 -7.82 11.81
CA ILE A 136 -4.56 -8.04 12.31
C ILE A 136 -4.25 -7.16 13.52
N LEU A 137 -4.59 -5.87 13.47
CA LEU A 137 -4.41 -4.98 14.62
C LEU A 137 -5.21 -5.48 15.83
N LEU A 138 -6.46 -5.90 15.64
CA LEU A 138 -7.26 -6.50 16.72
C LEU A 138 -6.63 -7.78 17.28
N GLN A 139 -6.04 -8.63 16.44
CA GLN A 139 -5.31 -9.83 16.90
C GLN A 139 -4.08 -9.46 17.73
N ILE A 140 -3.30 -8.46 17.28
CA ILE A 140 -2.12 -7.97 18.00
C ILE A 140 -2.52 -7.38 19.35
N MET A 141 -3.55 -6.53 19.39
CA MET A 141 -4.01 -5.88 20.62
C MET A 141 -4.64 -6.84 21.63
N LYS A 142 -5.25 -7.94 21.17
CA LYS A 142 -5.84 -8.97 22.04
C LYS A 142 -4.81 -9.95 22.61
N SER A 143 -3.57 -9.95 22.11
CA SER A 143 -2.54 -10.79 22.69
C SER A 143 -2.16 -10.23 24.07
N ASP A 144 -2.04 -11.11 25.08
CA ASP A 144 -1.79 -10.75 26.49
C ASP A 144 -0.47 -10.00 26.73
N ILE A 145 0.32 -9.76 25.68
CA ILE A 145 1.61 -9.08 25.71
C ILE A 145 1.42 -7.58 25.43
N ILE A 146 0.57 -6.94 26.24
CA ILE A 146 0.15 -5.53 26.13
C ILE A 146 1.35 -4.56 26.21
N HIS A 147 2.51 -4.98 26.74
CA HIS A 147 3.71 -4.13 26.80
C HIS A 147 4.66 -4.25 25.58
N GLU A 148 4.44 -5.22 24.67
CA GLU A 148 5.37 -5.47 23.54
C GLU A 148 4.78 -5.16 22.15
N TYR A 149 3.49 -4.79 22.02
CA TYR A 149 2.90 -4.51 20.70
C TYR A 149 3.54 -3.30 19.99
N LEU A 150 3.95 -2.27 20.74
CA LEU A 150 4.72 -1.13 20.20
C LEU A 150 6.10 -1.54 19.65
N ARG A 151 6.57 -2.75 19.98
CA ARG A 151 7.80 -3.34 19.43
C ARG A 151 7.54 -4.33 18.30
N SER A 152 6.28 -4.59 17.94
CA SER A 152 5.95 -5.49 16.84
C SER A 152 6.08 -4.79 15.50
N LYS A 153 6.85 -5.39 14.59
CA LYS A 153 6.98 -4.93 13.20
C LYS A 153 5.65 -4.91 12.46
N SER A 154 4.86 -5.98 12.64
CA SER A 154 3.54 -6.12 12.06
C SER A 154 2.60 -4.99 12.50
N PHE A 155 2.69 -4.52 13.75
CA PHE A 155 1.88 -3.41 14.25
C PHE A 155 2.14 -2.11 13.48
N TRP A 156 3.41 -1.71 13.34
CA TRP A 156 3.76 -0.47 12.64
C TRP A 156 3.45 -0.52 11.15
N ILE A 157 3.63 -1.68 10.50
CA ILE A 157 3.23 -1.87 9.10
C ILE A 157 1.72 -1.73 8.95
N SER A 158 0.94 -2.40 9.80
CA SER A 158 -0.51 -2.29 9.81
C SER A 158 -0.98 -0.85 10.08
N LEU A 159 -0.39 -0.17 11.06
CA LEU A 159 -0.72 1.20 11.40
C LEU A 159 -0.44 2.15 10.25
N GLY A 160 0.72 2.05 9.60
CA GLY A 160 1.08 2.88 8.45
C GLY A 160 0.12 2.70 7.27
N LEU A 161 -0.25 1.45 6.96
CA LEU A 161 -1.24 1.16 5.93
C LEU A 161 -2.64 1.71 6.29
N LEU A 162 -3.08 1.54 7.54
CA LEU A 162 -4.39 2.06 7.98
C LEU A 162 -4.44 3.59 7.90
N LEU A 163 -3.39 4.26 8.40
CA LEU A 163 -3.26 5.72 8.38
C LEU A 163 -3.16 6.27 6.96
N PHE A 164 -2.69 5.50 5.99
CA PHE A 164 -2.73 5.88 4.58
C PHE A 164 -4.13 5.67 4.00
N TYR A 165 -4.63 4.44 4.04
CA TYR A 165 -5.80 4.04 3.24
C TYR A 165 -7.13 4.58 3.76
N VAL A 166 -7.32 4.69 5.08
CA VAL A 166 -8.58 5.20 5.65
C VAL A 166 -8.84 6.66 5.25
N PRO A 167 -7.91 7.62 5.47
CA PRO A 167 -8.12 9.00 5.05
C PRO A 167 -7.97 9.21 3.54
N PHE A 168 -7.21 8.36 2.83
CA PHE A 168 -7.08 8.50 1.37
C PHE A 168 -8.31 8.04 0.61
N LEU A 169 -9.10 7.10 1.16
CA LEU A 169 -10.33 6.62 0.54
C LEU A 169 -11.36 7.74 0.24
N PRO A 170 -11.76 8.61 1.19
CA PRO A 170 -12.65 9.72 0.86
C PRO A 170 -12.02 10.73 -0.11
N VAL A 171 -10.70 10.91 -0.09
CA VAL A 171 -9.98 11.80 -1.03
C VAL A 171 -10.07 11.28 -2.47
N ILE A 172 -9.88 9.97 -2.68
CA ILE A 172 -9.99 9.41 -4.04
C ILE A 172 -11.43 9.44 -4.55
N ILE A 173 -12.41 9.19 -3.66
CA ILE A 173 -13.84 9.22 -4.02
C ILE A 173 -14.24 10.63 -4.44
N THR A 174 -13.89 11.63 -3.63
CA THR A 174 -14.21 13.03 -3.93
C THR A 174 -13.49 13.53 -5.18
N PHE A 175 -12.28 13.04 -5.46
CA PHE A 175 -11.56 13.34 -6.70
C PHE A 175 -12.25 12.75 -7.94
N GLU A 176 -12.73 11.50 -7.88
CA GLU A 176 -13.47 10.86 -8.98
C GLU A 176 -14.75 11.65 -9.32
N PHE A 177 -15.43 12.19 -8.31
CA PHE A 177 -16.61 13.05 -8.50
C PHE A 177 -16.27 14.54 -8.70
N MET A 178 -15.01 14.87 -8.98
CA MET A 178 -14.52 16.23 -9.28
C MET A 178 -14.80 17.28 -8.19
N VAL A 179 -14.93 16.85 -6.94
CA VAL A 179 -15.20 17.73 -5.78
C VAL A 179 -13.89 18.34 -5.23
N VAL A 180 -12.75 17.69 -5.47
CA VAL A 180 -11.44 18.10 -4.93
C VAL A 180 -10.44 18.41 -6.05
N ASN A 181 -9.74 19.54 -5.90
CA ASN A 181 -8.69 19.96 -6.83
C ASN A 181 -7.47 19.03 -6.81
N PHE A 182 -6.84 18.86 -7.98
CA PHE A 182 -5.64 18.03 -8.16
C PHE A 182 -4.48 18.39 -7.21
N GLU A 183 -4.26 19.69 -6.98
CA GLU A 183 -3.19 20.15 -6.08
C GLU A 183 -3.43 19.74 -4.62
N ILE A 184 -4.69 19.85 -4.16
CA ILE A 184 -5.08 19.48 -2.80
C ILE A 184 -4.91 17.97 -2.61
N LYS A 185 -5.36 17.17 -3.59
CA LYS A 185 -5.14 15.72 -3.61
C LYS A 185 -3.66 15.40 -3.45
N ASN A 186 -2.77 16.00 -4.25
CA ASN A 186 -1.34 15.71 -4.20
C ASN A 186 -0.71 16.08 -2.84
N ILE A 187 -1.10 17.20 -2.24
CA ILE A 187 -0.62 17.58 -0.90
C ILE A 187 -1.03 16.55 0.14
N ILE A 188 -2.31 16.13 0.14
CA ILE A 188 -2.81 15.12 1.06
C ILE A 188 -2.11 13.79 0.83
N THR A 189 -1.99 13.34 -0.43
CA THR A 189 -1.30 12.10 -0.79
C THR A 189 0.15 12.12 -0.33
N LEU A 190 0.89 13.21 -0.55
CA LEU A 190 2.26 13.33 -0.09
C LEU A 190 2.37 13.20 1.44
N PHE A 191 1.50 13.90 2.17
CA PHE A 191 1.47 13.82 3.63
C PHE A 191 1.21 12.40 4.10
N LEU A 192 0.25 11.70 3.50
CA LEU A 192 -0.05 10.31 3.84
C LEU A 192 1.10 9.36 3.47
N ILE A 193 1.78 9.56 2.33
CA ILE A 193 2.97 8.81 1.94
C ILE A 193 4.09 9.00 2.97
N MET A 194 4.31 10.24 3.44
CA MET A 194 5.29 10.51 4.50
C MET A 194 4.96 9.73 5.76
N VAL A 195 3.73 9.83 6.28
CA VAL A 195 3.28 9.13 7.49
C VAL A 195 3.47 7.62 7.36
N MET A 196 3.03 7.03 6.24
CA MET A 196 3.15 5.60 5.98
C MET A 196 4.62 5.15 5.95
N ASN A 197 5.49 5.87 5.25
CA ASN A 197 6.91 5.51 5.16
C ASN A 197 7.64 5.68 6.50
N PHE A 198 7.28 6.69 7.31
CA PHE A 198 7.79 6.79 8.68
C PHE A 198 7.44 5.57 9.52
N CYS A 199 6.19 5.07 9.42
CA CYS A 199 5.80 3.83 10.10
C CYS A 199 6.63 2.64 9.63
N PHE A 200 6.88 2.48 8.33
CA PHE A 200 7.69 1.38 7.79
C PHE A 200 9.16 1.45 8.18
N ILE A 201 9.72 2.66 8.24
CA ILE A 201 11.07 2.91 8.75
C ILE A 201 11.15 2.52 10.23
N TYR A 202 10.20 2.97 11.04
CA TYR A 202 10.16 2.64 12.46
C TYR A 202 10.00 1.12 12.67
N ALA A 203 9.15 0.47 11.87
CA ALA A 203 8.95 -0.97 11.86
C ALA A 203 10.25 -1.74 11.54
N SER A 204 11.15 -1.16 10.75
CA SER A 204 12.40 -1.79 10.35
C SER A 204 13.55 -1.55 11.34
N LEU A 205 13.54 -0.41 12.05
CA LEU A 205 14.61 -0.01 12.97
C LEU A 205 14.39 -0.48 14.41
N TRP A 206 13.18 -0.33 14.96
CA TRP A 206 12.96 -0.34 16.42
C TRP A 206 12.48 -1.70 16.97
N THR A 207 12.23 -2.68 16.11
CA THR A 207 11.57 -3.93 16.52
C THR A 207 12.61 -4.99 16.90
N LYS A 208 12.69 -5.33 18.19
CA LYS A 208 13.53 -6.41 18.71
C LYS A 208 12.84 -7.77 18.49
N HIS A 209 13.64 -8.81 18.25
CA HIS A 209 13.16 -10.20 18.13
C HIS A 209 12.53 -10.63 19.46
N ARG A 210 11.33 -11.23 19.37
CA ARG A 210 11.05 -12.50 20.04
C ARG A 210 10.44 -13.40 18.98
#